data_AF-N6UEI9-F1
#
_entry.id   AF-N6UEI9-F1
#
_cell.length_a   1.000
_cell.length_b   1.000
_cell.length_c   1.000
_cell.angle_alpha   90.00
_cell.angle_beta   90.00
_cell.angle_gamma   90.00
#
_symmetry.space_group_name_H-M   'P 1'
#
loop_
_entity.id
_entity.type
_entity.pdbx_description
1 polymer ?
#
loop_
_entity_poly.entity_id
_entity_poly.type
_entity_poly.pdbx_seq_one_letter_code
_entity_poly.pdbx_strand_id
1 'polypeptide(L)'
;MKQLLKDFDKISTRKYQLEKQLLQNLENQAANDTVAENLYRTLNLTKEKRKDLEIIMNEAENKQSKFASEIESQKYNNEENERNLAEVEKQRNKLEGEADGIQAEKDKYQMLFGKKERHVTVLNNKLEKILEKMQVKVLISPQELRIVTLEKQIEETQDKIKHLQIFWLREQKNLLNVSKERQEQLQKLNLLNKQNLILNQKNLKVSNELENYKKQEEKIAQTINNLQNKATVLCDNLYKKRDRKSTLDKSNYYLQSQYDGKLKDAELNCLELEAEIAEIEDEKAAYTQELIELNREALEWEKKIKLAHQTKLEMRGAQGQSGDMDNMRQEIQRMNVIYSQLKKAQEKLVKDMEHCVTRRGAIFTVAEARQSKSKASEEKTRINYTRKMDDIRNKIKQLDNEIKTIKEKIFSLSRQKQLIEQEIDSNKNDIAFCESYAKSLRDEIEKRKTNRQLKFEILVMMQRQLNVYRDLTLKRTPFLHTKRDQIQSEYYHQKDTNNKLSSVLQNLMSDFPNYQHELTRMLNTLKLSVYTQFSTAHIFQSGPLGGCIHNGKRKFLHTVTGGPNSSGFINSDHSSEERGVLCGNSRSLPQEPQ
;
A
#
# COMPACT_ATOMS: atom_id res chain seq x y z
N MET A 1 33.52 -33.98 53.48
CA MET A 1 33.27 -32.55 53.20
C MET A 1 33.38 -32.21 51.72
N LYS A 2 34.57 -32.23 51.07
CA LYS A 2 34.70 -31.84 49.63
C LYS A 2 33.81 -32.61 48.65
N GLN A 3 33.61 -33.93 48.82
CA GLN A 3 32.66 -34.72 48.00
C GLN A 3 31.24 -34.12 48.07
N LEU A 4 30.71 -33.95 49.28
CA LEU A 4 29.37 -33.43 49.57
C LEU A 4 29.10 -32.07 48.91
N LEU A 5 30.07 -31.15 48.92
CA LEU A 5 29.95 -29.87 48.21
C LEU A 5 29.85 -30.09 46.70
N LYS A 6 30.72 -30.93 46.11
CA LYS A 6 30.73 -31.19 44.67
C LYS A 6 29.48 -31.92 44.19
N ASP A 7 28.82 -32.71 45.05
CA ASP A 7 27.56 -33.37 44.75
C ASP A 7 26.34 -32.46 45.00
N PHE A 8 26.41 -31.56 46.00
CA PHE A 8 25.46 -30.45 46.16
C PHE A 8 25.48 -29.52 44.95
N ASP A 9 26.65 -29.15 44.44
CA ASP A 9 26.79 -28.32 43.23
C ASP A 9 26.16 -28.98 42.00
N LYS A 10 26.38 -30.29 41.80
CA LYS A 10 25.70 -31.06 40.73
C LYS A 10 24.18 -31.02 40.89
N ILE A 11 23.67 -31.26 42.10
CA ILE A 11 22.23 -31.22 42.38
C ILE A 11 21.67 -29.81 42.14
N SER A 12 22.39 -28.76 42.56
CA SER A 12 22.03 -27.36 42.34
C SER A 12 22.00 -26.97 40.86
N THR A 13 23.04 -27.32 40.09
CA THR A 13 23.05 -27.09 38.63
C THR A 13 21.96 -27.89 37.90
N ARG A 14 21.67 -29.12 38.31
CA ARG A 14 20.58 -29.93 37.73
C ARG A 14 19.20 -29.39 38.11
N LYS A 15 19.03 -28.89 39.34
CA LYS A 15 17.84 -28.14 39.77
C LYS A 15 17.64 -26.91 38.88
N TYR A 16 18.66 -26.06 38.73
CA TYR A 16 18.59 -24.86 37.88
C TYR A 16 18.29 -25.18 36.41
N GLN A 17 18.86 -26.26 35.87
CA GLN A 17 18.53 -26.74 34.51
C GLN A 17 17.06 -27.18 34.39
N LEU A 18 16.53 -27.91 35.38
CA LEU A 18 15.13 -28.32 35.43
C LEU A 18 14.18 -27.13 35.62
N GLU A 19 14.52 -26.15 36.47
CA GLU A 19 13.76 -24.92 36.67
C GLU A 19 13.72 -24.09 35.37
N LYS A 20 14.84 -23.98 34.64
CA LYS A 20 14.88 -23.31 33.34
C LYS A 20 14.06 -24.05 32.28
N GLN A 21 14.12 -25.38 32.23
CA GLN A 21 13.28 -26.19 31.32
C GLN A 21 11.79 -26.07 31.66
N LEU A 22 11.45 -26.02 32.95
CA LEU A 22 10.07 -25.87 33.42
C LEU A 22 9.51 -24.47 33.09
N LEU A 23 10.30 -23.41 33.28
CA LEU A 23 9.98 -22.06 32.80
C LEU A 23 9.72 -22.03 31.29
N GLN A 24 10.65 -22.55 30.49
CA GLN A 24 10.52 -22.56 29.02
C GLN A 24 9.31 -23.39 28.56
N ASN A 25 8.96 -24.47 29.27
CA ASN A 25 7.75 -25.25 28.98
C ASN A 25 6.46 -24.50 29.36
N LEU A 26 6.44 -23.74 30.46
CA LEU A 26 5.30 -22.88 30.83
C LEU A 26 5.11 -21.72 29.85
N GLU A 27 6.20 -21.08 29.41
CA GLU A 27 6.17 -20.04 28.37
C GLU A 27 5.63 -20.60 27.04
N ASN A 28 6.12 -21.78 26.62
CA ASN A 28 5.61 -22.49 25.46
C ASN A 28 4.12 -22.88 25.62
N GLN A 29 3.69 -23.28 26.81
CA GLN A 29 2.29 -23.61 27.07
C GLN A 29 1.39 -22.36 26.95
N ALA A 30 1.75 -21.24 27.59
CA ALA A 30 1.01 -19.99 27.48
C ALA A 30 0.97 -19.45 26.03
N ALA A 31 2.06 -19.61 25.28
CA ALA A 31 2.09 -19.30 23.85
C ALA A 31 1.14 -20.21 23.03
N ASN A 32 1.11 -21.51 23.32
CA ASN A 32 0.20 -22.46 22.67
C ASN A 32 -1.27 -22.20 23.02
N ASP A 33 -1.58 -21.86 24.28
CA ASP A 33 -2.95 -21.58 24.73
C ASP A 33 -3.48 -20.27 24.10
N THR A 34 -2.66 -19.22 24.03
CA THR A 34 -3.03 -17.97 23.34
C THR A 34 -3.12 -18.14 21.82
N VAL A 35 -2.31 -19.01 21.19
CA VAL A 35 -2.50 -19.42 19.80
C VAL A 35 -3.80 -20.21 19.62
N ALA A 36 -4.13 -21.13 20.54
CA ALA A 36 -5.35 -21.91 20.49
C ALA A 36 -6.60 -21.02 20.62
N GLU A 37 -6.65 -20.06 21.55
CA GLU A 37 -7.74 -19.08 21.63
C GLU A 37 -7.93 -18.31 20.33
N ASN A 38 -6.83 -17.82 19.73
CA ASN A 38 -6.88 -17.09 18.48
C ASN A 38 -7.38 -17.97 17.33
N LEU A 39 -6.96 -19.23 17.27
CA LEU A 39 -7.48 -20.21 16.31
C LEU A 39 -8.97 -20.50 16.52
N TYR A 40 -9.43 -20.67 17.77
CA TYR A 40 -10.86 -20.85 18.09
C TYR A 40 -11.70 -19.62 17.71
N ARG A 41 -11.20 -18.41 17.98
CA ARG A 41 -11.83 -17.14 17.59
C ARG A 41 -11.95 -17.03 16.07
N THR A 42 -10.87 -17.30 15.32
CA THR A 42 -10.87 -17.31 13.86
C THR A 42 -11.76 -18.42 13.28
N LEU A 43 -11.79 -19.61 13.89
CA LEU A 43 -12.65 -20.72 13.50
C LEU A 43 -14.14 -20.35 13.64
N ASN A 44 -14.53 -19.73 14.75
CA ASN A 44 -15.93 -19.33 14.98
C ASN A 44 -16.36 -18.20 14.03
N LEU A 45 -15.55 -17.17 13.85
CA LEU A 45 -15.79 -16.11 12.84
C LEU A 45 -15.89 -16.69 11.41
N THR A 46 -15.21 -17.80 11.12
CA THR A 46 -15.29 -18.50 9.83
C THR A 46 -16.54 -19.37 9.71
N LYS A 47 -17.03 -19.96 10.82
CA LYS A 47 -18.31 -20.69 10.88
C LYS A 47 -19.50 -19.75 10.73
N GLU A 48 -19.47 -18.58 11.37
CA GLU A 48 -20.50 -17.54 11.27
C GLU A 48 -20.61 -17.07 9.82
N LYS A 49 -19.51 -16.59 9.23
CA LYS A 49 -19.46 -16.19 7.81
C LYS A 49 -19.90 -17.29 6.83
N ARG A 50 -19.68 -18.57 7.17
CA ARG A 50 -20.20 -19.70 6.37
C ARG A 50 -21.72 -19.77 6.44
N LYS A 51 -22.31 -19.68 7.63
CA LYS A 51 -23.77 -19.64 7.81
C LYS A 51 -24.40 -18.45 7.12
N ASP A 52 -23.79 -17.27 7.20
CA ASP A 52 -24.29 -16.06 6.54
C ASP A 52 -24.33 -16.24 5.02
N LEU A 53 -23.26 -16.79 4.43
CA LEU A 53 -23.20 -17.11 3.00
C LEU A 53 -24.19 -18.22 2.60
N GLU A 54 -24.40 -19.21 3.46
CA GLU A 54 -25.38 -20.30 3.26
C GLU A 54 -26.83 -19.78 3.30
N ILE A 55 -27.14 -18.84 4.20
CA ILE A 55 -28.44 -18.13 4.23
C ILE A 55 -28.63 -17.30 2.96
N ILE A 56 -27.61 -16.53 2.54
CA ILE A 56 -27.66 -15.72 1.31
C ILE A 56 -27.83 -16.60 0.05
N MET A 57 -27.18 -17.77 0.02
CA MET A 57 -27.33 -18.75 -1.06
C MET A 57 -28.75 -19.32 -1.10
N ASN A 58 -29.27 -19.78 0.03
CA ASN A 58 -30.64 -20.28 0.16
C ASN A 58 -31.68 -19.20 -0.22
N GLU A 59 -31.45 -17.94 0.15
CA GLU A 59 -32.29 -16.82 -0.30
C GLU A 59 -32.24 -16.62 -1.82
N ALA A 60 -31.06 -16.72 -2.43
CA ALA A 60 -30.87 -16.56 -3.87
C ALA A 60 -31.57 -17.69 -4.65
N GLU A 61 -31.43 -18.95 -4.21
CA GLU A 61 -32.11 -20.11 -4.80
C GLU A 61 -33.64 -20.01 -4.67
N ASN A 62 -34.14 -19.52 -3.53
CA ASN A 62 -35.57 -19.26 -3.34
C ASN A 62 -36.08 -18.13 -4.26
N LYS A 63 -35.30 -17.06 -4.45
CA LYS A 63 -35.64 -15.96 -5.39
C LYS A 63 -35.63 -16.46 -6.84
N GLN A 64 -34.63 -17.24 -7.23
CA GLN A 64 -34.53 -17.88 -8.55
C GLN A 64 -35.72 -18.82 -8.81
N SER A 65 -36.12 -19.62 -7.81
CA SER A 65 -37.27 -20.53 -7.92
C SER A 65 -38.60 -19.79 -8.09
N LYS A 66 -38.78 -18.64 -7.44
CA LYS A 66 -39.95 -17.77 -7.66
C LYS A 66 -39.97 -17.20 -9.08
N PHE A 67 -38.85 -16.61 -9.54
CA PHE A 67 -38.76 -16.09 -10.91
C PHE A 67 -38.98 -17.16 -11.98
N ALA A 68 -38.52 -18.40 -11.77
CA ALA A 68 -38.79 -19.51 -12.69
C ALA A 68 -40.29 -19.83 -12.78
N SER A 69 -40.99 -19.86 -11.64
CA SER A 69 -42.45 -20.07 -11.58
C SER A 69 -43.23 -18.92 -12.23
N GLU A 70 -42.82 -17.67 -11.97
CA GLU A 70 -43.41 -16.48 -12.60
C GLU A 70 -43.21 -16.49 -14.12
N ILE A 71 -42.05 -16.90 -14.63
CA ILE A 71 -41.76 -17.03 -16.06
C ILE A 71 -42.67 -18.08 -16.73
N GLU A 72 -42.84 -19.27 -16.14
CA GLU A 72 -43.75 -20.29 -16.70
C GLU A 72 -45.22 -19.85 -16.63
N SER A 73 -45.63 -19.17 -15.56
CA SER A 73 -46.97 -18.58 -15.46
C SER A 73 -47.23 -17.56 -16.58
N GLN A 74 -46.26 -16.68 -16.87
CA GLN A 74 -46.40 -15.70 -17.96
C GLN A 74 -46.35 -16.34 -19.35
N LYS A 75 -45.56 -17.41 -19.57
CA LYS A 75 -45.60 -18.19 -20.81
C LYS A 75 -46.98 -18.80 -21.05
N TYR A 76 -47.54 -19.46 -20.03
CA TYR A 76 -48.87 -20.04 -20.10
C TYR A 76 -49.93 -18.98 -20.45
N ASN A 77 -49.91 -17.83 -19.77
CA ASN A 77 -50.82 -16.71 -20.06
C ASN A 77 -50.67 -16.21 -21.51
N ASN A 78 -49.45 -16.16 -22.05
CA ASN A 78 -49.21 -15.75 -23.44
C ASN A 78 -49.76 -16.79 -24.43
N GLU A 79 -49.55 -18.09 -24.21
CA GLU A 79 -50.15 -19.13 -25.05
C GLU A 79 -51.69 -19.10 -25.03
N GLU A 80 -52.30 -18.84 -23.87
CA GLU A 80 -53.76 -18.70 -23.76
C GLU A 80 -54.26 -17.45 -24.51
N ASN A 81 -53.56 -16.32 -24.38
CA ASN A 81 -53.86 -15.10 -25.12
C ASN A 81 -53.71 -15.25 -26.64
N GLU A 82 -52.70 -15.97 -27.12
CA GLU A 82 -52.52 -16.27 -28.56
C GLU A 82 -53.68 -17.12 -29.11
N ARG A 83 -54.15 -18.12 -28.35
CA ARG A 83 -55.33 -18.93 -28.73
C ARG A 83 -56.60 -18.09 -28.78
N ASN A 84 -56.82 -17.25 -27.77
CA ASN A 84 -57.96 -16.34 -27.70
C ASN A 84 -57.96 -15.34 -28.87
N LEU A 85 -56.80 -14.78 -29.22
CA LEU A 85 -56.63 -13.87 -30.34
C LEU A 85 -56.94 -14.56 -31.67
N ALA A 86 -56.42 -15.77 -31.90
CA ALA A 86 -56.70 -16.55 -33.10
C ALA A 86 -58.18 -16.94 -33.23
N GLU A 87 -58.90 -17.18 -32.12
CA GLU A 87 -60.35 -17.37 -32.17
C GLU A 87 -61.09 -16.07 -32.52
N VAL A 88 -60.72 -14.94 -31.92
CA VAL A 88 -61.33 -13.63 -32.24
C VAL A 88 -61.11 -13.25 -33.71
N GLU A 89 -59.93 -13.48 -34.27
CA GLU A 89 -59.68 -13.30 -35.72
C GLU A 89 -60.57 -14.21 -36.57
N LYS A 90 -60.75 -15.47 -36.17
CA LYS A 90 -61.63 -16.42 -36.86
C LYS A 90 -63.11 -16.02 -36.79
N GLN A 91 -63.54 -15.40 -35.69
CA GLN A 91 -64.89 -14.83 -35.56
C GLN A 91 -65.04 -13.56 -36.42
N ARG A 92 -64.05 -12.66 -36.40
CA ARG A 92 -63.99 -11.44 -37.23
C ARG A 92 -64.12 -11.78 -38.72
N ASN A 93 -63.37 -12.76 -39.21
CA ASN A 93 -63.37 -13.17 -40.61
C ASN A 93 -64.73 -13.76 -41.07
N LYS A 94 -65.52 -14.36 -40.17
CA LYS A 94 -66.89 -14.80 -40.48
C LYS A 94 -67.83 -13.63 -40.65
N LEU A 95 -67.84 -12.72 -39.68
CA LEU A 95 -68.72 -11.53 -39.68
C LEU A 95 -68.42 -10.61 -40.88
N GLU A 96 -67.17 -10.54 -41.31
CA GLU A 96 -66.75 -9.82 -42.52
C GLU A 96 -67.37 -10.45 -43.79
N GLY A 97 -67.30 -11.77 -43.94
CA GLY A 97 -67.95 -12.48 -45.05
C GLY A 97 -69.49 -12.43 -45.02
N GLU A 98 -70.10 -12.42 -43.83
CA GLU A 98 -71.55 -12.21 -43.66
C GLU A 98 -71.96 -10.78 -44.08
N ALA A 99 -71.16 -9.77 -43.73
CA ALA A 99 -71.38 -8.38 -44.13
C ALA A 99 -71.26 -8.18 -45.65
N ASP A 100 -70.25 -8.79 -46.29
CA ASP A 100 -70.08 -8.78 -47.75
C ASP A 100 -71.29 -9.44 -48.46
N GLY A 101 -71.80 -10.55 -47.93
CA GLY A 101 -73.00 -11.21 -48.43
C GLY A 101 -74.24 -10.31 -48.37
N ILE A 102 -74.49 -9.67 -47.23
CA ILE A 102 -75.60 -8.72 -47.04
C ILE A 102 -75.47 -7.50 -47.97
N GLN A 103 -74.26 -7.00 -48.17
CA GLN A 103 -73.99 -5.89 -49.09
C GLN A 103 -74.28 -6.28 -50.55
N ALA A 104 -73.90 -7.49 -50.98
CA ALA A 104 -74.23 -8.00 -52.31
C ALA A 104 -75.75 -8.20 -52.53
N GLU A 105 -76.49 -8.66 -51.52
CA GLU A 105 -77.96 -8.75 -51.60
C GLU A 105 -78.61 -7.36 -51.70
N LYS A 106 -78.16 -6.40 -50.89
CA LYS A 106 -78.63 -5.01 -50.90
C LYS A 106 -78.48 -4.37 -52.29
N ASP A 107 -77.34 -4.54 -52.95
CA ASP A 107 -77.09 -3.97 -54.27
C ASP A 107 -77.96 -4.62 -55.37
N LYS A 108 -78.19 -5.94 -55.26
CA LYS A 108 -79.17 -6.68 -56.08
C LYS A 108 -80.59 -6.16 -55.89
N TYR A 109 -81.01 -5.86 -54.66
CA TYR A 109 -82.32 -5.25 -54.38
C TYR A 109 -82.42 -3.81 -54.91
N GLN A 110 -81.37 -2.98 -54.77
CA GLN A 110 -81.35 -1.62 -55.35
C GLN A 110 -81.54 -1.65 -56.88
N MET A 111 -80.89 -2.57 -57.59
CA MET A 111 -81.11 -2.74 -59.03
C MET A 111 -82.56 -3.14 -59.37
N LEU A 112 -83.21 -3.95 -58.53
CA LEU A 112 -84.62 -4.34 -58.71
C LEU A 112 -85.59 -3.18 -58.45
N PHE A 113 -85.37 -2.38 -57.40
CA PHE A 113 -86.14 -1.16 -57.14
C PHE A 113 -86.05 -0.18 -58.30
N GLY A 114 -84.84 0.15 -58.76
CA GLY A 114 -84.63 1.06 -59.90
C GLY A 114 -85.23 0.58 -61.23
N LYS A 115 -85.53 -0.71 -61.38
CA LYS A 115 -86.31 -1.26 -62.50
C LYS A 115 -87.83 -1.10 -62.30
N LYS A 116 -88.32 -1.25 -61.06
CA LYS A 116 -89.74 -1.09 -60.72
C LYS A 116 -90.19 0.37 -60.73
N GLU A 117 -89.39 1.30 -60.21
CA GLU A 117 -89.69 2.74 -60.21
C GLU A 117 -89.93 3.26 -61.63
N ARG A 118 -89.03 2.95 -62.57
CA ARG A 118 -89.18 3.30 -64.00
C ARG A 118 -90.49 2.77 -64.61
N HIS A 119 -90.95 1.61 -64.17
CA HIS A 119 -92.20 1.02 -64.64
C HIS A 119 -93.43 1.75 -64.08
N VAL A 120 -93.38 2.18 -62.81
CA VAL A 120 -94.41 3.03 -62.21
C VAL A 120 -94.50 4.38 -62.93
N THR A 121 -93.37 5.02 -63.25
CA THR A 121 -93.36 6.27 -64.04
C THR A 121 -94.06 6.08 -65.40
N VAL A 122 -93.79 4.97 -66.10
CA VAL A 122 -94.44 4.65 -67.40
C VAL A 122 -95.94 4.37 -67.27
N LEU A 123 -96.43 3.91 -66.12
CA LEU A 123 -97.85 3.68 -65.87
C LEU A 123 -98.57 4.99 -65.48
N ASN A 124 -97.98 5.83 -64.63
CA ASN A 124 -98.55 7.14 -64.30
C ASN A 124 -98.69 8.03 -65.55
N ASN A 125 -97.65 8.09 -66.39
CA ASN A 125 -97.66 8.82 -67.66
C ASN A 125 -98.67 8.26 -68.71
N LYS A 126 -99.33 7.13 -68.42
CA LYS A 126 -100.47 6.60 -69.20
C LYS A 126 -101.81 6.92 -68.55
N LEU A 127 -101.90 6.89 -67.21
CA LEU A 127 -103.10 7.29 -66.47
C LEU A 127 -103.43 8.77 -66.69
N GLU A 128 -102.44 9.65 -66.63
CA GLU A 128 -102.62 11.09 -66.91
C GLU A 128 -103.23 11.31 -68.30
N LYS A 129 -102.72 10.61 -69.32
CA LYS A 129 -103.23 10.66 -70.72
C LYS A 129 -104.59 10.02 -70.96
N ILE A 130 -105.16 9.36 -69.94
CA ILE A 130 -106.53 8.85 -69.94
C ILE A 130 -107.44 9.84 -69.20
N LEU A 131 -106.98 10.41 -68.09
CA LEU A 131 -107.68 11.47 -67.34
C LEU A 131 -107.84 12.75 -68.18
N GLU A 132 -106.81 13.14 -68.96
CA GLU A 132 -106.87 14.23 -69.96
C GLU A 132 -108.00 14.04 -70.99
N LYS A 133 -108.45 12.79 -71.23
CA LYS A 133 -109.46 12.46 -72.25
C LYS A 133 -110.88 12.30 -71.73
N MET A 134 -111.10 12.37 -70.41
CA MET A 134 -112.42 12.21 -69.80
C MET A 134 -112.85 13.43 -68.97
N GLN A 135 -112.82 14.62 -69.60
CA GLN A 135 -113.48 15.80 -69.04
C GLN A 135 -114.97 15.80 -69.40
N VAL A 136 -115.77 15.08 -68.61
CA VAL A 136 -117.24 15.11 -68.66
C VAL A 136 -117.75 15.86 -67.42
N LYS A 137 -118.12 17.14 -67.59
CA LYS A 137 -118.88 17.90 -66.59
C LYS A 137 -120.36 17.55 -66.73
N VAL A 138 -120.97 17.08 -65.64
CA VAL A 138 -122.43 16.88 -65.52
C VAL A 138 -123.02 17.99 -64.62
N LEU A 139 -124.34 17.98 -64.43
CA LEU A 139 -125.14 19.06 -63.85
C LEU A 139 -125.67 18.68 -62.47
N ILE A 140 -125.47 19.56 -61.50
CA ILE A 140 -125.51 19.25 -60.05
C ILE A 140 -126.86 18.69 -59.57
N SER A 141 -126.96 17.35 -59.63
CA SER A 141 -127.89 16.49 -58.92
C SER A 141 -127.72 16.58 -57.39
N PRO A 142 -128.69 16.19 -56.54
CA PRO A 142 -128.48 16.07 -55.09
C PRO A 142 -127.33 15.12 -54.71
N GLN A 143 -127.02 14.12 -55.54
CA GLN A 143 -125.81 13.31 -55.39
C GLN A 143 -124.54 14.09 -55.73
N GLU A 144 -124.58 14.97 -56.73
CA GLU A 144 -123.48 15.90 -57.01
C GLU A 144 -123.33 16.98 -55.93
N LEU A 145 -124.39 17.39 -55.23
CA LEU A 145 -124.29 18.28 -54.06
C LEU A 145 -123.67 17.54 -52.86
N ARG A 146 -123.94 16.24 -52.71
CA ARG A 146 -123.23 15.35 -51.79
C ARG A 146 -121.77 15.16 -52.20
N ILE A 147 -121.47 15.10 -53.49
CA ILE A 147 -120.10 15.10 -54.02
C ILE A 147 -119.43 16.44 -53.72
N VAL A 148 -120.00 17.60 -54.04
CA VAL A 148 -119.43 18.94 -53.73
C VAL A 148 -119.14 19.13 -52.23
N THR A 149 -119.98 18.58 -51.35
CA THR A 149 -119.70 18.62 -49.90
C THR A 149 -118.59 17.65 -49.47
N LEU A 150 -118.45 16.50 -50.13
CA LEU A 150 -117.30 15.59 -49.97
C LEU A 150 -116.02 16.13 -50.64
N GLU A 151 -116.11 16.79 -51.79
CA GLU A 151 -115.03 17.48 -52.50
C GLU A 151 -114.50 18.63 -51.66
N LYS A 152 -115.37 19.41 -51.02
CA LYS A 152 -114.93 20.41 -50.03
C LYS A 152 -114.25 19.77 -48.82
N GLN A 153 -114.73 18.63 -48.31
CA GLN A 153 -114.04 17.90 -47.24
C GLN A 153 -112.70 17.30 -47.71
N ILE A 154 -112.61 16.89 -48.97
CA ILE A 154 -111.38 16.45 -49.63
C ILE A 154 -110.42 17.64 -49.82
N GLU A 155 -110.90 18.83 -50.18
CA GLU A 155 -110.12 20.06 -50.31
C GLU A 155 -109.59 20.52 -48.94
N GLU A 156 -110.46 20.59 -47.93
CA GLU A 156 -110.08 20.89 -46.54
C GLU A 156 -109.09 19.87 -45.95
N THR A 157 -109.16 18.59 -46.35
CA THR A 157 -108.18 17.58 -45.91
C THR A 157 -106.92 17.59 -46.76
N GLN A 158 -106.99 17.90 -48.05
CA GLN A 158 -105.84 18.17 -48.90
C GLN A 158 -105.06 19.40 -48.41
N ASP A 159 -105.72 20.46 -47.96
CA ASP A 159 -105.05 21.64 -47.38
C ASP A 159 -104.41 21.33 -46.02
N LYS A 160 -105.07 20.53 -45.17
CA LYS A 160 -104.45 19.98 -43.95
C LYS A 160 -103.21 19.12 -44.30
N ILE A 161 -103.28 18.31 -45.36
CA ILE A 161 -102.14 17.53 -45.87
C ILE A 161 -101.02 18.44 -46.42
N LYS A 162 -101.33 19.49 -47.21
CA LYS A 162 -100.35 20.47 -47.70
C LYS A 162 -99.65 21.18 -46.53
N HIS A 163 -100.41 21.61 -45.51
CA HIS A 163 -99.84 22.21 -44.31
C HIS A 163 -98.93 21.25 -43.53
N LEU A 164 -99.34 19.98 -43.37
CA LEU A 164 -98.51 18.95 -42.73
C LEU A 164 -97.27 18.60 -43.56
N GLN A 165 -97.35 18.60 -44.89
CA GLN A 165 -96.21 18.43 -45.79
C GLN A 165 -95.21 19.60 -45.68
N ILE A 166 -95.70 20.85 -45.64
CA ILE A 166 -94.86 22.04 -45.44
C ILE A 166 -94.19 22.01 -44.06
N PHE A 167 -94.92 21.61 -43.02
CA PHE A 167 -94.36 21.41 -41.67
C PHE A 167 -93.31 20.29 -41.64
N TRP A 168 -93.60 19.14 -42.26
CA TRP A 168 -92.66 18.03 -42.38
C TRP A 168 -91.38 18.40 -43.13
N LEU A 169 -91.48 19.11 -44.25
CA LEU A 169 -90.33 19.60 -45.01
C LEU A 169 -89.51 20.62 -44.21
N ARG A 170 -90.16 21.43 -43.35
CA ARG A 170 -89.47 22.34 -42.41
C ARG A 170 -88.68 21.57 -41.37
N GLU A 171 -89.27 20.56 -40.73
CA GLU A 171 -88.55 19.75 -39.74
C GLU A 171 -87.50 18.82 -40.36
N GLN A 172 -87.72 18.31 -41.57
CA GLN A 172 -86.68 17.61 -42.34
C GLN A 172 -85.48 18.53 -42.63
N LYS A 173 -85.72 19.80 -42.98
CA LYS A 173 -84.66 20.80 -43.15
C LYS A 173 -83.95 21.12 -41.83
N ASN A 174 -84.68 21.27 -40.72
CA ASN A 174 -84.09 21.46 -39.40
C ASN A 174 -83.19 20.27 -39.00
N LEU A 175 -83.68 19.04 -39.20
CA LEU A 175 -82.94 17.81 -38.91
C LEU A 175 -81.66 17.70 -39.77
N LEU A 176 -81.72 18.07 -41.05
CA LEU A 176 -80.54 18.11 -41.92
C LEU A 176 -79.52 19.17 -41.48
N ASN A 177 -79.97 20.35 -41.04
CA ASN A 177 -79.09 21.39 -40.49
C ASN A 177 -78.40 20.90 -39.21
N VAL A 178 -79.15 20.39 -38.24
CA VAL A 178 -78.61 19.86 -36.97
C VAL A 178 -77.67 18.67 -37.20
N SER A 179 -77.97 17.81 -38.19
CA SER A 179 -77.09 16.72 -38.60
C SER A 179 -75.77 17.23 -39.18
N LYS A 180 -75.80 18.28 -40.01
CA LYS A 180 -74.60 18.96 -40.53
C LYS A 180 -73.78 19.61 -39.41
N GLU A 181 -74.43 20.33 -38.51
CA GLU A 181 -73.78 20.96 -37.34
C GLU A 181 -73.11 19.91 -36.45
N ARG A 182 -73.79 18.80 -36.15
CA ARG A 182 -73.22 17.64 -35.45
C ARG A 182 -71.99 17.09 -36.17
N GLN A 183 -72.02 16.98 -37.49
CA GLN A 183 -70.88 16.48 -38.26
C GLN A 183 -69.69 17.45 -38.24
N GLU A 184 -69.94 18.76 -38.31
CA GLU A 184 -68.89 19.78 -38.14
C GLU A 184 -68.32 19.80 -36.72
N GLN A 185 -69.15 19.61 -35.69
CA GLN A 185 -68.71 19.45 -34.29
C GLN A 185 -67.84 18.21 -34.12
N LEU A 186 -68.23 17.06 -34.70
CA LEU A 186 -67.42 15.83 -34.68
C LEU A 186 -66.08 16.01 -35.41
N GLN A 187 -66.03 16.76 -36.50
CA GLN A 187 -64.76 17.10 -37.18
C GLN A 187 -63.87 17.98 -36.29
N LYS A 188 -64.43 19.03 -35.65
CA LYS A 188 -63.72 19.91 -34.71
C LYS A 188 -63.18 19.13 -33.49
N LEU A 189 -63.99 18.23 -32.92
CA LEU A 189 -63.61 17.35 -31.80
C LEU A 189 -62.47 16.40 -32.20
N ASN A 190 -62.54 15.79 -33.38
CA ASN A 190 -61.46 14.93 -33.90
C ASN A 190 -60.15 15.69 -34.17
N LEU A 191 -60.22 16.95 -34.60
CA LEU A 191 -59.04 17.82 -34.73
C LEU A 191 -58.44 18.17 -33.35
N LEU A 192 -59.27 18.53 -32.37
CA LEU A 192 -58.84 18.85 -31.02
C LEU A 192 -58.21 17.63 -30.31
N ASN A 193 -58.77 16.43 -30.49
CA ASN A 193 -58.17 15.19 -29.98
C ASN A 193 -56.79 14.92 -30.59
N LYS A 194 -56.60 15.16 -31.90
CA LYS A 194 -55.28 15.05 -32.55
C LYS A 194 -54.30 16.08 -31.98
N GLN A 195 -54.73 17.32 -31.75
CA GLN A 195 -53.91 18.36 -31.12
C GLN A 195 -53.51 17.98 -29.69
N ASN A 196 -54.45 17.52 -28.86
CA ASN A 196 -54.17 17.04 -27.51
C ASN A 196 -53.18 15.86 -27.50
N LEU A 197 -53.31 14.90 -28.42
CA LEU A 197 -52.37 13.78 -28.54
C LEU A 197 -50.95 14.27 -28.91
N ILE A 198 -50.82 15.23 -29.83
CA ILE A 198 -49.54 15.85 -30.18
C ILE A 198 -48.94 16.64 -29.00
N LEU A 199 -49.77 17.38 -28.25
CA LEU A 199 -49.33 18.13 -27.06
C LEU A 199 -48.89 17.19 -25.94
N ASN A 200 -49.60 16.10 -25.69
CA ASN A 200 -49.21 15.07 -24.72
C ASN A 200 -47.88 14.40 -25.11
N GLN A 201 -47.69 14.06 -26.39
CA GLN A 201 -46.40 13.54 -26.87
C GLN A 201 -45.24 14.55 -26.73
N LYS A 202 -45.49 15.85 -26.96
CA LYS A 202 -44.50 16.91 -26.71
C LYS A 202 -44.19 17.05 -25.22
N ASN A 203 -45.21 17.04 -24.36
CA ASN A 203 -45.06 17.15 -22.91
C ASN A 203 -44.25 15.97 -22.34
N LEU A 204 -44.51 14.74 -22.81
CA LEU A 204 -43.72 13.56 -22.44
C LEU A 204 -42.25 13.69 -22.87
N LYS A 205 -41.97 14.20 -24.07
CA LYS A 205 -40.58 14.45 -24.53
C LYS A 205 -39.87 15.47 -23.64
N VAL A 206 -40.48 16.63 -23.40
CA VAL A 206 -39.92 17.68 -22.53
C VAL A 206 -39.74 17.17 -21.10
N SER A 207 -40.67 16.37 -20.58
CA SER A 207 -40.56 15.76 -19.25
C SER A 207 -39.36 14.81 -19.15
N ASN A 208 -39.17 13.94 -20.16
CA ASN A 208 -38.03 13.03 -20.23
C ASN A 208 -36.70 13.78 -20.40
N GLU A 209 -36.67 14.86 -21.18
CA GLU A 209 -35.50 15.73 -21.33
C GLU A 209 -35.16 16.42 -20.00
N LEU A 210 -36.16 16.96 -19.29
CA LEU A 210 -36.00 17.60 -17.99
C LEU A 210 -35.52 16.61 -16.91
N GLU A 211 -36.03 15.38 -16.88
CA GLU A 211 -35.53 14.32 -16.00
C GLU A 211 -34.08 13.92 -16.34
N ASN A 212 -33.73 13.87 -17.63
CA ASN A 212 -32.36 13.62 -18.07
C ASN A 212 -31.40 14.77 -17.67
N TYR A 213 -31.83 16.02 -17.75
CA TYR A 213 -31.04 17.15 -17.26
C TYR A 213 -30.85 17.11 -15.74
N LYS A 214 -31.89 16.81 -14.95
CA LYS A 214 -31.75 16.58 -13.50
C LYS A 214 -30.76 15.46 -13.16
N LYS A 215 -30.80 14.34 -13.90
CA LYS A 215 -29.82 13.24 -13.78
C LYS A 215 -28.40 13.59 -14.24
N GLN A 216 -28.22 14.68 -14.99
CA GLN A 216 -26.89 15.22 -15.33
C GLN A 216 -26.42 16.21 -14.25
N GLU A 217 -27.30 17.10 -13.81
CA GLU A 217 -27.08 18.04 -12.70
C GLU A 217 -26.64 17.32 -11.42
N GLU A 218 -27.35 16.25 -11.03
CA GLU A 218 -26.98 15.44 -9.86
C GLU A 218 -25.58 14.82 -10.00
N LYS A 219 -25.23 14.28 -11.18
CA LYS A 219 -23.89 13.72 -11.45
C LYS A 219 -22.81 14.80 -11.43
N ILE A 220 -23.12 16.01 -11.91
CA ILE A 220 -22.22 17.16 -11.86
C ILE A 220 -22.02 17.60 -10.40
N ALA A 221 -23.08 17.70 -9.59
CA ALA A 221 -22.99 18.01 -8.16
C ALA A 221 -22.19 16.95 -7.38
N GLN A 222 -22.45 15.65 -7.62
CA GLN A 222 -21.63 14.56 -7.06
C GLN A 222 -20.16 14.67 -7.49
N THR A 223 -19.89 15.06 -8.74
CA THR A 223 -18.52 15.27 -9.25
C THR A 223 -17.84 16.47 -8.60
N ILE A 224 -18.56 17.58 -8.41
CA ILE A 224 -18.08 18.78 -7.72
C ILE A 224 -17.74 18.46 -6.25
N ASN A 225 -18.64 17.79 -5.52
CA ASN A 225 -18.38 17.36 -4.14
C ASN A 225 -17.15 16.43 -4.06
N ASN A 226 -17.00 15.50 -5.00
CA ASN A 226 -15.81 14.64 -5.08
C ASN A 226 -14.52 15.40 -5.40
N LEU A 227 -14.57 16.50 -6.16
CA LEU A 227 -13.43 17.38 -6.43
C LEU A 227 -13.11 18.29 -5.23
N GLN A 228 -14.12 18.81 -4.53
CA GLN A 228 -13.96 19.58 -3.29
C GLN A 228 -13.33 18.71 -2.20
N ASN A 229 -13.82 17.49 -1.98
CA ASN A 229 -13.22 16.56 -1.02
C ASN A 229 -11.75 16.24 -1.35
N LYS A 230 -11.40 16.07 -2.62
CA LYS A 230 -10.00 15.93 -3.07
C LYS A 230 -9.18 17.19 -2.81
N ALA A 231 -9.73 18.38 -3.04
CA ALA A 231 -9.06 19.65 -2.77
C ALA A 231 -8.77 19.81 -1.27
N THR A 232 -9.74 19.55 -0.39
CA THR A 232 -9.55 19.56 1.07
C THR A 232 -8.45 18.59 1.51
N VAL A 233 -8.49 17.35 1.03
CA VAL A 233 -7.44 16.34 1.33
C VAL A 233 -6.06 16.78 0.80
N LEU A 234 -5.98 17.46 -0.35
CA LEU A 234 -4.72 18.02 -0.85
C LEU A 234 -4.24 19.19 0.01
N CYS A 235 -5.12 20.09 0.45
CA CYS A 235 -4.81 21.16 1.39
C CYS A 235 -4.28 20.62 2.73
N ASP A 236 -4.95 19.64 3.33
CA ASP A 236 -4.49 18.98 4.57
C ASP A 236 -3.10 18.37 4.41
N ASN A 237 -2.83 17.73 3.27
CA ASN A 237 -1.53 17.16 2.98
C ASN A 237 -0.45 18.23 2.72
N LEU A 238 -0.82 19.38 2.16
CA LEU A 238 0.08 20.54 2.02
C LEU A 238 0.39 21.17 3.38
N TYR A 239 -0.59 21.35 4.27
CA TYR A 239 -0.37 21.80 5.64
C TYR A 239 0.56 20.83 6.40
N LYS A 240 0.25 19.53 6.41
CA LYS A 240 1.10 18.51 7.05
C LYS A 240 2.53 18.48 6.50
N LYS A 241 2.71 18.70 5.18
CA LYS A 241 4.04 18.81 4.56
C LYS A 241 4.76 20.12 4.94
N ARG A 242 4.07 21.25 4.94
CA ARG A 242 4.62 22.57 5.34
C ARG A 242 5.08 22.54 6.79
N ASP A 243 4.26 21.97 7.67
CA ASP A 243 4.52 21.95 9.11
C ASP A 243 5.65 20.95 9.42
N ARG A 244 5.68 19.78 8.77
CA ARG A 244 6.84 18.87 8.80
C ARG A 244 8.11 19.56 8.28
N LYS A 245 8.04 20.36 7.21
CA LYS A 245 9.18 21.15 6.73
C LYS A 245 9.63 22.14 7.81
N SER A 246 8.72 22.92 8.41
CA SER A 246 9.08 23.88 9.46
C SER A 246 9.77 23.21 10.66
N THR A 247 9.33 22.02 11.07
CA THR A 247 9.99 21.23 12.11
C THR A 247 11.38 20.75 11.70
N LEU A 248 11.57 20.31 10.45
CA LEU A 248 12.88 19.91 9.92
C LEU A 248 13.83 21.12 9.77
N ASP A 249 13.34 22.26 9.27
CA ASP A 249 14.11 23.50 9.13
C ASP A 249 14.60 23.98 10.52
N LYS A 250 13.74 23.93 11.55
CA LYS A 250 14.12 24.22 12.95
C LYS A 250 15.12 23.21 13.51
N SER A 251 14.93 21.93 13.22
CA SER A 251 15.86 20.86 13.65
C SER A 251 17.24 21.03 13.02
N ASN A 252 17.30 21.39 11.74
CA ASN A 252 18.55 21.66 11.03
C ASN A 252 19.24 22.91 11.58
N TYR A 253 18.50 23.99 11.85
CA TYR A 253 19.06 25.19 12.48
C TYR A 253 19.65 24.91 13.88
N TYR A 254 18.94 24.13 14.69
CA TYR A 254 19.44 23.70 16.01
C TYR A 254 20.69 22.82 15.90
N LEU A 255 20.70 21.87 14.95
CA LEU A 255 21.83 20.99 14.70
C LEU A 255 23.06 21.75 14.16
N GLN A 256 22.85 22.72 13.26
CA GLN A 256 23.90 23.62 12.81
C GLN A 256 24.48 24.40 13.98
N SER A 257 23.64 25.03 14.81
CA SER A 257 24.08 25.74 16.02
C SER A 257 24.89 24.86 16.98
N GLN A 258 24.53 23.57 17.14
CA GLN A 258 25.35 22.62 17.89
C GLN A 258 26.71 22.33 17.24
N TYR A 259 26.79 22.24 15.91
CA TYR A 259 28.07 22.03 15.20
C TYR A 259 28.94 23.29 15.22
N ASP A 260 28.36 24.48 15.05
CA ASP A 260 29.05 25.76 15.16
C ASP A 260 29.59 25.99 16.58
N GLY A 261 28.89 25.50 17.61
CA GLY A 261 29.39 25.44 18.99
C GLY A 261 30.58 24.50 19.14
N LYS A 262 30.41 23.22 18.78
CA LYS A 262 31.49 22.21 18.85
C LYS A 262 32.72 22.55 18.03
N LEU A 263 32.56 23.27 16.93
CA LEU A 263 33.67 23.78 16.13
C LEU A 263 34.46 24.82 16.91
N LYS A 264 33.79 25.81 17.53
CA LYS A 264 34.45 26.81 18.39
C LYS A 264 35.09 26.19 19.62
N ASP A 265 34.45 25.21 20.24
CA ASP A 265 35.04 24.46 21.35
C ASP A 265 36.34 23.79 20.90
N ALA A 266 36.35 23.15 19.71
CA ALA A 266 37.55 22.53 19.15
C ALA A 266 38.62 23.56 18.74
N GLU A 267 38.24 24.70 18.14
CA GLU A 267 39.13 25.81 17.81
C GLU A 267 39.81 26.39 19.06
N LEU A 268 39.07 26.54 20.17
CA LEU A 268 39.63 26.96 21.45
C LEU A 268 40.61 25.92 22.02
N ASN A 269 40.26 24.63 22.01
CA ASN A 269 41.18 23.56 22.44
C ASN A 269 42.45 23.53 21.57
N CYS A 270 42.38 23.85 20.28
CA CYS A 270 43.55 23.98 19.42
C CYS A 270 44.43 25.18 19.83
N LEU A 271 43.84 26.34 20.11
CA LEU A 271 44.58 27.53 20.58
C LEU A 271 45.22 27.32 21.95
N GLU A 272 44.56 26.60 22.86
CA GLU A 272 45.11 26.21 24.16
C GLU A 272 46.33 25.28 24.01
N LEU A 273 46.27 24.29 23.10
CA LEU A 273 47.39 23.41 22.79
C LEU A 273 48.53 24.13 22.04
N GLU A 274 48.22 25.10 21.17
CA GLU A 274 49.24 25.94 20.53
C GLU A 274 49.97 26.83 21.55
N ALA A 275 49.27 27.32 22.58
CA ALA A 275 49.88 28.03 23.70
C ALA A 275 50.75 27.11 24.59
N GLU A 276 50.27 25.92 24.95
CA GLU A 276 51.08 24.93 25.70
C GLU A 276 52.36 24.54 24.95
N ILE A 277 52.27 24.37 23.61
CA ILE A 277 53.44 24.12 22.77
C ILE A 277 54.42 25.30 22.80
N ALA A 278 53.92 26.54 22.72
CA ALA A 278 54.77 27.74 22.78
C ALA A 278 55.49 27.89 24.13
N GLU A 279 54.78 27.66 25.25
CA GLU A 279 55.39 27.66 26.60
C GLU A 279 56.49 26.58 26.71
N ILE A 280 56.24 25.37 26.19
CA ILE A 280 57.23 24.28 26.16
C ILE A 280 58.43 24.61 25.25
N GLU A 281 58.23 25.35 24.15
CA GLU A 281 59.33 25.79 23.28
C GLU A 281 60.19 26.88 23.94
N ASP A 282 59.59 27.80 24.70
CA ASP A 282 60.30 28.82 25.49
C ASP A 282 61.05 28.20 26.69
N GLU A 283 60.43 27.26 27.44
CA GLU A 283 61.13 26.50 28.50
C GLU A 283 62.34 25.74 27.93
N LYS A 284 62.15 25.04 26.80
CA LYS A 284 63.22 24.35 26.07
C LYS A 284 64.32 25.31 25.64
N ALA A 285 63.98 26.51 25.15
CA ALA A 285 64.96 27.53 24.80
C ALA A 285 65.78 27.96 26.04
N ALA A 286 65.11 28.26 27.16
CA ALA A 286 65.75 28.61 28.43
C ALA A 286 66.69 27.51 28.94
N TYR A 287 66.25 26.24 28.96
CA TYR A 287 67.08 25.11 29.35
C TYR A 287 68.27 24.89 28.40
N THR A 288 68.14 25.14 27.09
CA THR A 288 69.31 25.08 26.19
C THR A 288 70.32 26.20 26.46
N GLN A 289 69.87 27.39 26.86
CA GLN A 289 70.76 28.49 27.25
C GLN A 289 71.48 28.18 28.58
N GLU A 290 70.76 27.70 29.60
CA GLU A 290 71.35 27.24 30.87
C GLU A 290 72.40 26.14 30.62
N LEU A 291 72.09 25.17 29.76
CA LEU A 291 73.01 24.10 29.38
C LEU A 291 74.26 24.64 28.66
N ILE A 292 74.15 25.67 27.83
CA ILE A 292 75.30 26.34 27.20
C ILE A 292 76.17 27.03 28.25
N GLU A 293 75.58 27.67 29.25
CA GLU A 293 76.29 28.35 30.34
C GLU A 293 77.00 27.37 31.27
N LEU A 294 76.33 26.30 31.71
CA LEU A 294 76.95 25.21 32.47
C LEU A 294 78.09 24.52 31.72
N ASN A 295 77.99 24.37 30.39
CA ASN A 295 79.10 23.87 29.57
C ASN A 295 80.28 24.85 29.50
N ARG A 296 80.04 26.17 29.47
CA ARG A 296 81.11 27.18 29.55
C ARG A 296 81.82 27.11 30.90
N GLU A 297 81.08 27.01 32.01
CA GLU A 297 81.67 26.82 33.34
C GLU A 297 82.47 25.52 33.43
N ALA A 298 81.95 24.41 32.91
CA ALA A 298 82.64 23.13 32.90
C ALA A 298 83.98 23.20 32.12
N LEU A 299 84.00 23.88 30.96
CA LEU A 299 85.22 24.11 30.18
C LEU A 299 86.20 25.05 30.90
N GLU A 300 85.71 26.06 31.63
CA GLU A 300 86.56 26.86 32.51
C GLU A 300 87.19 26.04 33.63
N TRP A 301 86.41 25.20 34.30
CA TRP A 301 86.91 24.31 35.35
C TRP A 301 87.91 23.29 34.80
N GLU A 302 87.66 22.73 33.62
CA GLU A 302 88.61 21.85 32.94
C GLU A 302 89.92 22.60 32.61
N LYS A 303 89.84 23.86 32.14
CA LYS A 303 91.01 24.72 31.90
C LYS A 303 91.76 25.03 33.21
N LYS A 304 91.05 25.37 34.29
CA LYS A 304 91.61 25.62 35.63
C LYS A 304 92.33 24.36 36.16
N ILE A 305 91.75 23.17 35.96
CA ILE A 305 92.35 21.87 36.32
C ILE A 305 93.58 21.56 35.45
N LYS A 306 93.51 21.76 34.13
CA LYS A 306 94.65 21.56 33.21
C LYS A 306 95.83 22.46 33.57
N LEU A 307 95.58 23.74 33.86
CA LEU A 307 96.59 24.68 34.34
C LEU A 307 97.18 24.25 35.69
N ALA A 308 96.36 23.95 36.69
CA ALA A 308 96.83 23.48 37.99
C ALA A 308 97.64 22.16 37.90
N HIS A 309 97.27 21.26 36.98
CA HIS A 309 98.02 20.04 36.70
C HIS A 309 99.36 20.33 36.00
N GLN A 310 99.38 21.25 35.02
CA GLN A 310 100.60 21.70 34.36
C GLN A 310 101.55 22.36 35.38
N THR A 311 101.09 23.34 36.16
CA THR A 311 101.91 23.99 37.21
C THR A 311 102.38 22.99 38.26
N LYS A 312 101.59 21.96 38.60
CA LYS A 312 102.04 20.86 39.46
C LYS A 312 103.14 20.00 38.81
N LEU A 313 103.08 19.76 37.50
CA LEU A 313 104.14 19.07 36.75
C LEU A 313 105.39 19.93 36.62
N GLU A 314 105.26 21.25 36.40
CA GLU A 314 106.36 22.21 36.34
C GLU A 314 107.07 22.32 37.69
N MET A 315 106.32 22.46 38.79
CA MET A 315 106.85 22.44 40.16
C MET A 315 107.53 21.10 40.49
N ARG A 316 106.96 19.97 40.06
CA ARG A 316 107.59 18.65 40.21
C ARG A 316 108.81 18.49 39.30
N GLY A 317 108.84 19.15 38.16
CA GLY A 317 109.97 19.25 37.24
C GLY A 317 111.13 20.03 37.88
N ALA A 318 110.86 21.19 38.45
CA ALA A 318 111.83 21.96 39.24
C ALA A 318 112.35 21.19 40.47
N GLN A 319 111.53 20.31 41.06
CA GLN A 319 111.95 19.39 42.13
C GLN A 319 112.68 18.13 41.63
N GLY A 320 112.66 17.83 40.32
CA GLY A 320 113.19 16.58 39.75
C GLY A 320 114.34 16.74 38.74
N GLN A 321 114.51 17.92 38.14
CA GLN A 321 115.61 18.24 37.22
C GLN A 321 116.89 18.61 37.97
N SER A 322 117.49 17.64 38.68
CA SER A 322 118.83 17.79 39.30
C SER A 322 119.01 19.07 40.13
N GLY A 323 117.93 19.54 40.77
CA GLY A 323 117.88 20.88 41.35
C GLY A 323 118.87 21.07 42.50
N ASP A 324 119.16 22.33 42.83
CA ASP A 324 120.21 22.69 43.79
C ASP A 324 120.03 22.06 45.17
N MET A 325 118.82 21.63 45.54
CA MET A 325 118.56 20.82 46.73
C MET A 325 119.29 19.47 46.74
N ASP A 326 119.36 18.75 45.62
CA ASP A 326 120.08 17.46 45.55
C ASP A 326 121.58 17.66 45.35
N ASN A 327 121.99 18.73 44.68
CA ASN A 327 123.40 19.16 44.66
C ASN A 327 123.86 19.57 46.07
N MET A 328 123.03 20.31 46.83
CA MET A 328 123.27 20.63 48.25
C MET A 328 123.27 19.37 49.12
N ARG A 329 122.38 18.38 48.89
CA ARG A 329 122.47 17.10 49.61
C ARG A 329 123.79 16.38 49.32
N GLN A 330 124.24 16.36 48.07
CA GLN A 330 125.53 15.77 47.70
C GLN A 330 126.72 16.56 48.27
N GLU A 331 126.66 17.89 48.33
CA GLU A 331 127.71 18.72 48.94
C GLU A 331 127.70 18.61 50.47
N ILE A 332 126.53 18.51 51.11
CA ILE A 332 126.41 18.18 52.53
C ILE A 332 126.97 16.76 52.79
N GLN A 333 126.72 15.80 51.91
CA GLN A 333 127.33 14.47 51.98
C GLN A 333 128.86 14.54 51.84
N ARG A 334 129.36 15.38 50.91
CA ARG A 334 130.79 15.60 50.63
C ARG A 334 131.48 16.29 51.81
N MET A 335 130.90 17.34 52.36
CA MET A 335 131.35 18.00 53.60
C MET A 335 131.26 17.06 54.81
N ASN A 336 130.24 16.21 54.93
CA ASN A 336 130.18 15.20 55.99
C ASN A 336 131.27 14.12 55.84
N VAL A 337 131.66 13.77 54.61
CA VAL A 337 132.81 12.89 54.36
C VAL A 337 134.13 13.59 54.70
N ILE A 338 134.31 14.86 54.33
CA ILE A 338 135.49 15.66 54.70
C ILE A 338 135.57 15.82 56.23
N TYR A 339 134.45 16.11 56.90
CA TYR A 339 134.32 16.17 58.35
C TYR A 339 134.61 14.81 59.00
N SER A 340 134.17 13.70 58.41
CA SER A 340 134.52 12.34 58.87
C SER A 340 136.02 12.04 58.72
N GLN A 341 136.67 12.52 57.65
CA GLN A 341 138.11 12.38 57.45
C GLN A 341 138.91 13.27 58.42
N LEU A 342 138.48 14.51 58.64
CA LEU A 342 139.04 15.43 59.62
C LEU A 342 138.90 14.85 61.05
N LYS A 343 137.72 14.31 61.37
CA LYS A 343 137.47 13.61 62.63
C LYS A 343 138.33 12.36 62.78
N LYS A 344 138.58 11.58 61.70
CA LYS A 344 139.53 10.45 61.74
C LYS A 344 140.98 10.88 61.96
N ALA A 345 141.38 12.06 61.47
CA ALA A 345 142.70 12.63 61.79
C ALA A 345 142.78 13.07 63.26
N GLN A 346 141.72 13.67 63.79
CA GLN A 346 141.59 14.01 65.21
C GLN A 346 141.56 12.74 66.10
N GLU A 347 140.80 11.72 65.73
CA GLU A 347 140.73 10.41 66.42
C GLU A 347 142.08 9.68 66.43
N LYS A 348 142.97 9.93 65.45
CA LYS A 348 144.36 9.42 65.48
C LYS A 348 145.19 10.12 66.56
N LEU A 349 145.09 11.44 66.67
CA LEU A 349 145.78 12.22 67.73
C LEU A 349 145.21 11.91 69.12
N VAL A 350 143.91 11.66 69.22
CA VAL A 350 143.22 11.31 70.47
C VAL A 350 143.57 9.89 70.92
N LYS A 351 143.76 8.92 70.01
CA LYS A 351 144.16 7.55 70.39
C LYS A 351 145.53 7.46 71.07
N ASP A 352 146.49 8.27 70.66
CA ASP A 352 147.80 8.37 71.34
C ASP A 352 147.66 8.98 72.75
N MET A 353 146.56 9.69 73.04
CA MET A 353 146.21 10.24 74.36
C MET A 353 145.39 9.24 75.22
N GLU A 354 144.45 8.53 74.60
CA GLU A 354 143.50 7.61 75.26
C GLU A 354 144.18 6.39 75.89
N HIS A 355 145.31 5.94 75.34
CA HIS A 355 146.09 4.81 75.89
C HIS A 355 146.62 5.06 77.32
N CYS A 356 146.72 6.30 77.78
CA CYS A 356 147.22 6.63 79.12
C CYS A 356 146.15 6.71 80.23
N VAL A 357 144.92 7.15 79.91
CA VAL A 357 144.02 7.68 80.95
C VAL A 357 143.03 6.67 81.53
N THR A 358 142.28 5.94 80.68
CA THR A 358 141.04 5.27 81.13
C THR A 358 141.10 3.74 81.14
N ARG A 359 142.15 3.21 81.76
CA ARG A 359 142.21 1.83 82.28
C ARG A 359 141.29 1.65 83.53
N ARG A 360 140.14 2.34 83.57
CA ARG A 360 139.49 2.76 84.81
C ARG A 360 137.96 2.99 84.70
N GLY A 361 137.25 1.97 84.20
CA GLY A 361 135.78 1.91 84.18
C GLY A 361 135.16 2.32 82.84
N ALA A 362 134.22 1.60 82.21
CA ALA A 362 133.44 0.41 82.61
C ALA A 362 132.61 0.61 83.90
N ILE A 363 131.28 0.52 83.94
CA ILE A 363 130.24 0.02 83.02
C ILE A 363 128.92 0.76 83.34
N PHE A 364 128.04 1.02 82.35
CA PHE A 364 126.60 0.65 82.42
C PHE A 364 125.86 0.86 81.07
N THR A 365 125.33 -0.21 80.48
CA THR A 365 124.37 -0.24 79.35
C THR A 365 122.92 -0.15 79.90
N VAL A 366 121.84 0.08 79.12
CA VAL A 366 121.08 -0.87 78.26
C VAL A 366 119.90 -0.12 77.55
N ALA A 367 119.24 -0.74 76.56
CA ALA A 367 118.00 -0.35 75.82
C ALA A 367 116.68 -0.40 76.68
N GLU A 368 115.40 -0.36 76.25
CA GLU A 368 114.62 -0.38 74.96
C GLU A 368 113.84 0.99 74.78
N ALA A 369 112.58 1.25 74.38
CA ALA A 369 111.42 0.49 73.89
C ALA A 369 110.35 1.30 73.08
N ARG A 370 109.94 0.81 71.89
CA ARG A 370 108.59 0.94 71.22
C ARG A 370 108.05 2.37 70.90
N GLN A 371 106.92 2.67 70.20
CA GLN A 371 105.72 1.91 69.77
C GLN A 371 104.91 2.64 68.64
N SER A 372 103.89 1.95 68.05
CA SER A 372 102.60 2.47 67.47
C SER A 372 102.39 2.52 65.92
N LYS A 373 101.21 2.97 65.45
CA LYS A 373 100.49 2.41 64.25
C LYS A 373 99.66 3.38 63.36
N SER A 374 99.61 3.03 62.05
CA SER A 374 98.44 2.91 61.12
C SER A 374 97.65 4.10 60.48
N LYS A 375 97.37 3.91 59.15
CA LYS A 375 96.16 4.25 58.35
C LYS A 375 95.87 5.74 58.01
N ALA A 376 95.16 6.10 56.92
CA ALA A 376 94.61 5.39 55.74
C ALA A 376 94.26 6.37 54.57
N SER A 377 94.05 5.88 53.33
CA SER A 377 93.22 6.54 52.29
C SER A 377 92.94 5.67 51.05
N GLU A 378 91.80 4.95 51.03
CA GLU A 378 91.07 4.37 49.89
C GLU A 378 89.78 3.75 50.49
N GLU A 379 88.60 3.60 49.86
CA GLU A 379 88.17 3.52 48.45
C GLU A 379 86.71 4.02 48.30
N LYS A 380 86.21 4.35 47.09
CA LYS A 380 84.86 4.92 46.84
C LYS A 380 84.03 4.24 45.72
N THR A 381 83.91 2.91 45.74
CA THR A 381 83.39 2.11 44.60
C THR A 381 82.00 1.45 44.78
N ARG A 382 81.28 1.70 45.90
CA ARG A 382 80.04 0.95 46.24
C ARG A 382 78.70 1.61 45.84
N ILE A 383 78.65 2.93 45.66
CA ILE A 383 77.36 3.68 45.55
C ILE A 383 76.82 3.77 44.10
N ASN A 384 77.67 3.68 43.08
CA ASN A 384 77.23 3.81 41.68
C ASN A 384 76.53 2.54 41.13
N TYR A 385 76.72 1.38 41.75
CA TYR A 385 76.10 0.13 41.31
C TYR A 385 74.68 -0.08 41.84
N THR A 386 74.34 0.47 43.02
CA THR A 386 72.98 0.36 43.57
C THR A 386 71.98 1.19 42.75
N ARG A 387 72.29 2.46 42.47
CA ARG A 387 71.43 3.35 41.67
C ARG A 387 71.06 2.75 40.31
N LYS A 388 72.05 2.28 39.54
CA LYS A 388 71.80 1.61 38.24
C LYS A 388 70.89 0.37 38.36
N MET A 389 70.95 -0.36 39.48
CA MET A 389 70.08 -1.51 39.73
C MET A 389 68.66 -1.10 40.14
N ASP A 390 68.46 0.09 40.71
CA ASP A 390 67.15 0.66 41.00
C ASP A 390 66.51 1.21 39.72
N ASP A 391 67.28 1.90 38.87
CA ASP A 391 66.84 2.41 37.55
C ASP A 391 66.32 1.29 36.64
N ILE A 392 67.07 0.17 36.53
CA ILE A 392 66.65 -1.01 35.76
C ILE A 392 65.36 -1.62 36.34
N ARG A 393 65.21 -1.70 37.68
CA ARG A 393 63.97 -2.19 38.31
C ARG A 393 62.78 -1.27 38.04
N ASN A 394 62.98 0.04 37.94
CA ASN A 394 61.94 0.98 37.56
C ASN A 394 61.58 0.89 36.07
N LYS A 395 62.56 0.70 35.18
CA LYS A 395 62.33 0.48 33.75
C LYS A 395 61.56 -0.81 33.48
N ILE A 396 61.86 -1.89 34.21
CA ILE A 396 61.09 -3.15 34.16
C ILE A 396 59.63 -2.92 34.58
N LYS A 397 59.36 -2.16 35.66
CA LYS A 397 57.98 -1.83 36.08
C LYS A 397 57.21 -1.00 35.06
N GLN A 398 57.86 -0.08 34.34
CA GLN A 398 57.25 0.69 33.25
C GLN A 398 56.80 -0.26 32.13
N LEU A 399 57.71 -1.08 31.62
CA LEU A 399 57.43 -2.06 30.57
C LEU A 399 56.33 -3.06 30.97
N ASP A 400 56.32 -3.50 32.24
CA ASP A 400 55.31 -4.43 32.74
C ASP A 400 53.90 -3.80 32.84
N ASN A 401 53.81 -2.48 32.98
CA ASN A 401 52.54 -1.74 32.90
C ASN A 401 52.13 -1.43 31.46
N GLU A 402 53.08 -1.08 30.58
CA GLU A 402 52.85 -0.97 29.14
C GLU A 402 52.27 -2.30 28.58
N ILE A 403 52.88 -3.44 28.95
CA ILE A 403 52.41 -4.78 28.60
C ILE A 403 50.98 -5.07 29.09
N LYS A 404 50.56 -4.55 30.26
CA LYS A 404 49.17 -4.67 30.74
C LYS A 404 48.21 -3.87 29.87
N THR A 405 48.49 -2.58 29.64
CA THR A 405 47.62 -1.74 28.79
C THR A 405 47.55 -2.23 27.34
N ILE A 406 48.62 -2.84 26.81
CA ILE A 406 48.61 -3.48 25.50
C ILE A 406 47.72 -4.74 25.50
N LYS A 407 47.77 -5.58 26.54
CA LYS A 407 46.86 -6.74 26.68
C LYS A 407 45.39 -6.31 26.80
N GLU A 408 45.10 -5.24 27.51
CA GLU A 408 43.75 -4.66 27.62
C GLU A 408 43.25 -4.13 26.27
N LYS A 409 44.10 -3.42 25.51
CA LYS A 409 43.81 -3.00 24.13
C LYS A 409 43.59 -4.18 23.18
N ILE A 410 44.39 -5.25 23.28
CA ILE A 410 44.19 -6.47 22.51
C ILE A 410 42.84 -7.12 22.85
N PHE A 411 42.44 -7.13 24.12
CA PHE A 411 41.16 -7.69 24.53
C PHE A 411 39.97 -6.85 24.04
N SER A 412 40.03 -5.52 24.13
CA SER A 412 38.97 -4.63 23.63
C SER A 412 38.83 -4.67 22.10
N LEU A 413 39.95 -4.66 21.36
CA LEU A 413 39.96 -4.85 19.90
C LEU A 413 39.43 -6.24 19.50
N SER A 414 39.77 -7.29 20.25
CA SER A 414 39.24 -8.65 19.99
C SER A 414 37.72 -8.70 20.17
N ARG A 415 37.19 -8.02 21.19
CA ARG A 415 35.75 -7.90 21.44
C ARG A 415 35.05 -7.05 20.36
N GLN A 416 35.65 -5.95 19.93
CA GLN A 416 35.13 -5.13 18.82
C GLN A 416 35.09 -5.93 17.52
N LYS A 417 36.15 -6.67 17.20
CA LYS A 417 36.19 -7.59 16.06
C LYS A 417 35.03 -8.59 16.11
N GLN A 418 34.81 -9.25 17.26
CA GLN A 418 33.73 -10.23 17.41
C GLN A 418 32.33 -9.63 17.21
N LEU A 419 32.10 -8.38 17.66
CA LEU A 419 30.84 -7.66 17.41
C LEU A 419 30.66 -7.34 15.92
N ILE A 420 31.71 -6.87 15.25
CA ILE A 420 31.68 -6.59 13.80
C ILE A 420 31.46 -7.88 12.99
N GLU A 421 32.05 -9.02 13.38
CA GLU A 421 31.78 -10.33 12.76
C GLU A 421 30.30 -10.74 12.93
N GLN A 422 29.68 -10.49 14.08
CA GLN A 422 28.25 -10.74 14.31
C GLN A 422 27.34 -9.81 13.49
N GLU A 423 27.68 -8.52 13.39
CA GLU A 423 26.97 -7.56 12.54
C GLU A 423 27.08 -7.93 11.06
N ILE A 424 28.26 -8.35 10.60
CA ILE A 424 28.47 -8.84 9.23
C ILE A 424 27.61 -10.07 8.94
N ASP A 425 27.52 -11.03 9.86
CA ASP A 425 26.70 -12.23 9.66
C ASP A 425 25.19 -11.95 9.75
N SER A 426 24.75 -10.99 10.56
CA SER A 426 23.36 -10.49 10.49
C SER A 426 23.08 -9.89 9.11
N ASN A 427 23.90 -8.95 8.66
CA ASN A 427 23.74 -8.27 7.37
C ASN A 427 23.74 -9.27 6.18
N LYS A 428 24.54 -10.35 6.23
CA LYS A 428 24.48 -11.43 5.22
C LYS A 428 23.11 -12.13 5.20
N ASN A 429 22.55 -12.44 6.38
CA ASN A 429 21.24 -13.07 6.48
C ASN A 429 20.12 -12.13 5.99
N ASP A 430 20.20 -10.85 6.34
CA ASP A 430 19.25 -9.82 5.88
C ASP A 430 19.32 -9.63 4.35
N ILE A 431 20.53 -9.61 3.76
CA ILE A 431 20.71 -9.59 2.30
C ILE A 431 20.10 -10.85 1.65
N ALA A 432 20.42 -12.05 2.14
CA ALA A 432 19.88 -13.29 1.59
C ALA A 432 18.34 -13.36 1.70
N PHE A 433 17.77 -12.87 2.80
CA PHE A 433 16.33 -12.70 2.95
C PHE A 433 15.77 -11.73 1.90
N CYS A 434 16.35 -10.53 1.76
CA CYS A 434 15.94 -9.53 0.77
C CYS A 434 16.04 -10.05 -0.67
N GLU A 435 17.08 -10.80 -1.03
CA GLU A 435 17.23 -11.41 -2.35
C GLU A 435 16.15 -12.46 -2.62
N SER A 436 15.86 -13.33 -1.64
CA SER A 436 14.80 -14.34 -1.74
C SER A 436 13.41 -13.71 -1.90
N TYR A 437 13.13 -12.63 -1.15
CA TYR A 437 11.89 -11.88 -1.21
C TYR A 437 11.76 -11.11 -2.54
N ALA A 438 12.84 -10.48 -3.01
CA ALA A 438 12.89 -9.82 -4.32
C ALA A 438 12.77 -10.81 -5.49
N LYS A 439 13.18 -12.07 -5.33
CA LYS A 439 12.90 -13.14 -6.30
C LYS A 439 11.41 -13.51 -6.29
N SER A 440 10.84 -13.78 -5.11
CA SER A 440 9.40 -14.08 -4.96
C SER A 440 8.50 -12.99 -5.55
N LEU A 441 8.80 -11.71 -5.30
CA LEU A 441 8.09 -10.57 -5.89
C LEU A 441 8.21 -10.50 -7.42
N ARG A 442 9.38 -10.80 -8.00
CA ARG A 442 9.55 -10.87 -9.47
C ARG A 442 8.70 -11.98 -10.07
N ASP A 443 8.70 -13.16 -9.46
CA ASP A 443 7.89 -14.30 -9.90
C ASP A 443 6.38 -13.99 -9.78
N GLU A 444 5.93 -13.27 -8.75
CA GLU A 444 4.53 -12.82 -8.68
C GLU A 444 4.21 -11.77 -9.76
N ILE A 445 5.10 -10.81 -10.00
CA ILE A 445 4.92 -9.79 -11.05
C ILE A 445 4.74 -10.44 -12.43
N GLU A 446 5.52 -11.45 -12.80
CA GLU A 446 5.34 -12.16 -14.08
C GLU A 446 4.07 -13.02 -14.12
N LYS A 447 3.68 -13.66 -13.02
CA LYS A 447 2.37 -14.35 -12.91
C LYS A 447 1.21 -13.36 -13.08
N ARG A 448 1.29 -12.17 -12.48
CA ARG A 448 0.28 -11.09 -12.60
C ARG A 448 0.24 -10.50 -14.02
N LYS A 449 1.39 -10.25 -14.66
CA LYS A 449 1.49 -9.85 -16.08
C LYS A 449 0.83 -10.87 -17.01
N THR A 450 1.19 -12.15 -16.84
CA THR A 450 0.63 -13.27 -17.62
C THR A 450 -0.89 -13.37 -17.47
N ASN A 451 -1.42 -13.24 -16.24
CA ASN A 451 -2.86 -13.25 -15.98
C ASN A 451 -3.58 -12.01 -16.57
N ARG A 452 -2.95 -10.83 -16.52
CA ARG A 452 -3.46 -9.60 -17.14
C ARG A 452 -3.55 -9.71 -18.65
N GLN A 453 -2.53 -10.28 -19.32
CA GLN A 453 -2.54 -10.50 -20.76
C GLN A 453 -3.70 -11.42 -21.19
N LEU A 454 -3.84 -12.59 -20.57
CA LEU A 454 -4.92 -13.54 -20.87
C LEU A 454 -6.32 -12.88 -20.72
N LYS A 455 -6.55 -12.13 -19.65
CA LYS A 455 -7.80 -11.39 -19.43
C LYS A 455 -8.03 -10.30 -20.48
N PHE A 456 -6.98 -9.58 -20.89
CA PHE A 456 -7.06 -8.55 -21.92
C PHE A 456 -7.38 -9.15 -23.30
N GLU A 457 -6.74 -10.27 -23.68
CA GLU A 457 -7.00 -10.97 -24.94
C GLU A 457 -8.44 -11.51 -25.01
N ILE A 458 -8.94 -12.09 -23.91
CA ILE A 458 -10.35 -12.53 -23.81
C ILE A 458 -11.30 -11.34 -23.98
N LEU A 459 -11.04 -10.22 -23.30
CA LEU A 459 -11.85 -9.01 -23.40
C LEU A 459 -11.86 -8.43 -24.82
N VAL A 460 -10.71 -8.36 -25.49
CA VAL A 460 -10.59 -7.91 -26.88
C VAL A 460 -11.35 -8.86 -27.83
N MET A 461 -11.31 -10.17 -27.58
CA MET A 461 -12.09 -11.12 -28.38
C MET A 461 -13.61 -10.96 -28.18
N MET A 462 -14.06 -10.82 -26.93
CA MET A 462 -15.47 -10.55 -26.60
C MET A 462 -15.94 -9.21 -27.20
N GLN A 463 -15.11 -8.17 -27.18
CA GLN A 463 -15.42 -6.88 -27.79
C GLN A 463 -15.55 -6.98 -29.32
N ARG A 464 -14.67 -7.73 -29.98
CA ARG A 464 -14.77 -8.02 -31.43
C ARG A 464 -16.06 -8.78 -31.75
N GLN A 465 -16.40 -9.79 -30.95
CA GLN A 465 -17.64 -10.58 -31.11
C GLN A 465 -18.90 -9.71 -30.90
N LEU A 466 -18.91 -8.84 -29.88
CA LEU A 466 -19.99 -7.88 -29.63
C LEU A 466 -20.15 -6.88 -30.76
N ASN A 467 -19.05 -6.38 -31.35
CA ASN A 467 -19.11 -5.51 -32.52
C ASN A 467 -19.74 -6.21 -33.73
N VAL A 468 -19.37 -7.48 -34.00
CA VAL A 468 -20.01 -8.28 -35.07
C VAL A 468 -21.50 -8.47 -34.84
N TYR A 469 -21.93 -8.78 -33.60
CA TYR A 469 -23.37 -8.85 -33.28
C TYR A 469 -24.07 -7.49 -33.42
N ARG A 470 -23.40 -6.38 -33.11
CA ARG A 470 -23.93 -5.02 -33.27
C ARG A 470 -24.09 -4.62 -34.73
N ASP A 471 -23.16 -4.97 -35.60
CA ASP A 471 -23.32 -4.74 -37.04
C ASP A 471 -24.48 -5.59 -37.61
N LEU A 472 -24.61 -6.84 -37.17
CA LEU A 472 -25.73 -7.72 -37.54
C LEU A 472 -27.10 -7.18 -37.10
N THR A 473 -27.24 -6.64 -35.87
CA THR A 473 -28.51 -6.02 -35.44
C THR A 473 -28.82 -4.72 -36.18
N LEU A 474 -27.79 -3.99 -36.64
CA LEU A 474 -27.89 -2.85 -37.55
C LEU A 474 -28.12 -3.25 -39.03
N LYS A 475 -28.35 -4.55 -39.31
CA LYS A 475 -28.50 -5.15 -40.66
C LYS A 475 -27.32 -4.89 -41.60
N ARG A 476 -26.13 -4.59 -41.05
CA ARG A 476 -24.88 -4.48 -41.81
C ARG A 476 -24.29 -5.87 -41.96
N THR A 477 -23.89 -6.24 -43.17
CA THR A 477 -23.14 -7.47 -43.42
C THR A 477 -21.71 -7.31 -42.88
N PRO A 478 -21.29 -8.07 -41.85
CA PRO A 478 -19.91 -8.01 -41.37
C PRO A 478 -18.96 -8.49 -42.47
N PHE A 479 -17.80 -7.84 -42.57
CA PHE A 479 -16.80 -8.17 -43.59
C PHE A 479 -16.19 -9.56 -43.35
N LEU A 480 -16.49 -10.50 -44.24
CA LEU A 480 -15.95 -11.85 -44.24
C LEU A 480 -14.74 -11.90 -45.18
N HIS A 481 -13.55 -12.11 -44.63
CA HIS A 481 -12.31 -12.23 -45.40
C HIS A 481 -12.23 -13.54 -46.22
N THR A 482 -12.96 -14.57 -45.78
CA THR A 482 -13.02 -15.90 -46.39
C THR A 482 -14.38 -16.12 -47.05
N LYS A 483 -14.43 -16.77 -48.23
CA LYS A 483 -15.70 -17.17 -48.87
C LYS A 483 -16.48 -18.11 -47.95
N ARG A 484 -17.81 -17.97 -47.91
CA ARG A 484 -18.70 -18.69 -46.96
C ARG A 484 -18.45 -20.20 -46.94
N ASP A 485 -18.23 -20.79 -48.11
CA ASP A 485 -18.07 -22.23 -48.31
C ASP A 485 -16.68 -22.76 -47.88
N GLN A 486 -15.70 -21.86 -47.73
CA GLN A 486 -14.33 -22.17 -47.33
C GLN A 486 -14.09 -21.99 -45.82
N ILE A 487 -14.97 -21.27 -45.09
CA ILE A 487 -14.82 -20.94 -43.66
C ILE A 487 -14.52 -22.19 -42.81
N GLN A 488 -15.20 -23.30 -43.07
CA GLN A 488 -15.03 -24.52 -42.28
C GLN A 488 -13.68 -25.23 -42.57
N SER A 489 -13.18 -25.14 -43.81
CA SER A 489 -11.85 -25.66 -44.18
C SER A 489 -10.75 -24.83 -43.53
N GLU A 490 -10.82 -23.49 -43.64
CA GLU A 490 -9.88 -22.56 -42.99
C GLU A 490 -9.89 -22.71 -41.46
N TYR A 491 -11.06 -22.92 -40.84
CA TYR A 491 -11.16 -23.18 -39.41
C TYR A 491 -10.44 -24.47 -38.98
N TYR A 492 -10.58 -25.57 -39.73
CA TYR A 492 -9.84 -26.80 -39.43
C TYR A 492 -8.33 -26.64 -39.67
N HIS A 493 -7.92 -25.96 -40.74
CA HIS A 493 -6.52 -25.64 -41.01
C HIS A 493 -5.90 -24.79 -39.88
N GLN A 494 -6.56 -23.70 -39.48
CA GLN A 494 -6.10 -22.84 -38.38
C GLN A 494 -6.10 -23.56 -37.03
N LYS A 495 -7.03 -24.49 -36.79
CA LYS A 495 -7.04 -25.32 -35.58
C LYS A 495 -5.84 -26.27 -35.55
N ASP A 496 -5.50 -26.89 -36.67
CA ASP A 496 -4.38 -27.82 -36.78
C ASP A 496 -3.02 -27.10 -36.67
N THR A 497 -2.87 -25.92 -37.28
CA THR A 497 -1.67 -25.09 -37.09
C THR A 497 -1.54 -24.57 -35.65
N ASN A 498 -2.61 -24.11 -35.00
CA ASN A 498 -2.59 -23.74 -33.58
C ASN A 498 -2.24 -24.92 -32.67
N ASN A 499 -2.69 -26.14 -32.99
CA ASN A 499 -2.33 -27.35 -32.25
C ASN A 499 -0.82 -27.65 -32.38
N LYS A 500 -0.29 -27.67 -33.60
CA LYS A 500 1.15 -27.90 -33.86
C LYS A 500 2.03 -26.86 -33.17
N LEU A 501 1.66 -25.57 -33.26
CA LEU A 501 2.35 -24.49 -32.56
C LEU A 501 2.23 -24.61 -31.03
N SER A 502 1.09 -25.09 -30.50
CA SER A 502 0.94 -25.36 -29.07
C SER A 502 1.86 -26.48 -28.59
N SER A 503 2.02 -27.57 -29.37
CA SER A 503 2.97 -28.65 -29.06
C SER A 503 4.42 -28.15 -29.12
N VAL A 504 4.79 -27.35 -30.13
CA VAL A 504 6.13 -26.73 -30.20
C VAL A 504 6.40 -25.84 -28.98
N LEU A 505 5.44 -25.00 -28.57
CA LEU A 505 5.57 -24.20 -27.34
C LEU A 505 5.67 -25.06 -26.08
N GLN A 506 4.94 -26.17 -25.99
CA GLN A 506 5.03 -27.08 -24.83
C GLN A 506 6.39 -27.77 -24.72
N ASN A 507 7.02 -28.13 -25.85
CA ASN A 507 8.41 -28.63 -25.87
C ASN A 507 9.40 -27.51 -25.50
N LEU A 508 9.26 -26.31 -26.07
CA LEU A 508 10.10 -25.17 -25.68
C LEU A 508 9.96 -24.81 -24.18
N MET A 509 8.83 -25.14 -23.54
CA MET A 509 8.64 -24.98 -22.10
C MET A 509 9.32 -26.05 -21.23
N SER A 510 9.61 -27.25 -21.76
CA SER A 510 10.53 -28.19 -21.08
C SER A 510 11.98 -27.79 -21.28
N ASP A 511 12.31 -27.32 -22.49
CA ASP A 511 13.69 -27.09 -22.92
C ASP A 511 14.25 -25.78 -22.36
N PHE A 512 13.40 -24.78 -22.11
CA PHE A 512 13.79 -23.45 -21.61
C PHE A 512 12.95 -22.98 -20.40
N PRO A 513 13.16 -23.54 -19.19
CA PRO A 513 12.45 -23.11 -17.97
C PRO A 513 12.57 -21.61 -17.65
N ASN A 514 13.69 -20.98 -18.03
CA ASN A 514 13.94 -19.55 -17.80
C ASN A 514 12.97 -18.62 -18.56
N TYR A 515 12.30 -19.11 -19.62
CA TYR A 515 11.32 -18.36 -20.41
C TYR A 515 9.88 -18.88 -20.22
N GLN A 516 9.63 -19.64 -19.15
CA GLN A 516 8.33 -20.28 -18.93
C GLN A 516 7.17 -19.26 -18.87
N HIS A 517 7.39 -18.03 -18.41
CA HIS A 517 6.35 -16.99 -18.39
C HIS A 517 6.07 -16.38 -19.77
N GLU A 518 7.08 -16.17 -20.60
CA GLU A 518 6.99 -15.73 -22.00
C GLU A 518 6.26 -16.79 -22.84
N LEU A 519 6.67 -18.05 -22.70
CA LEU A 519 6.08 -19.18 -23.44
C LEU A 519 4.65 -19.45 -22.99
N THR A 520 4.34 -19.35 -21.69
CA THR A 520 2.95 -19.42 -21.18
C THR A 520 2.07 -18.31 -21.77
N ARG A 521 2.60 -17.09 -21.93
CA ARG A 521 1.87 -15.97 -22.57
C ARG A 521 1.52 -16.31 -24.03
N MET A 522 2.48 -16.80 -24.82
CA MET A 522 2.19 -17.21 -26.21
C MET A 522 1.23 -18.41 -26.29
N LEU A 523 1.35 -19.38 -25.38
CA LEU A 523 0.46 -20.54 -25.33
C LEU A 523 -0.99 -20.16 -24.97
N ASN A 524 -1.18 -19.14 -24.11
CA ASN A 524 -2.49 -18.57 -23.81
C ASN A 524 -3.15 -17.98 -25.06
N THR A 525 -2.40 -17.22 -25.86
CA THR A 525 -2.92 -16.61 -27.10
C THR A 525 -3.32 -17.66 -28.15
N LEU A 526 -2.57 -18.75 -28.30
CA LEU A 526 -2.95 -19.86 -29.20
C LEU A 526 -4.22 -20.60 -28.74
N LYS A 527 -4.45 -20.68 -27.42
CA LYS A 527 -5.59 -21.39 -26.80
C LYS A 527 -6.79 -20.49 -26.51
N LEU A 528 -6.76 -19.22 -26.93
CA LEU A 528 -7.78 -18.20 -26.60
C LEU A 528 -9.21 -18.64 -26.93
N SER A 529 -9.41 -19.28 -28.08
CA SER A 529 -10.72 -19.81 -28.53
C SER A 529 -11.30 -20.89 -27.59
N VAL A 530 -10.44 -21.70 -26.96
CA VAL A 530 -10.84 -22.74 -26.02
C VAL A 530 -11.34 -22.12 -24.71
N TYR A 531 -10.61 -21.15 -24.16
CA TYR A 531 -11.03 -20.46 -22.93
C TYR A 531 -12.39 -19.77 -23.07
N THR A 532 -12.69 -19.21 -24.25
CA THR A 532 -14.00 -18.61 -24.53
C THR A 532 -15.11 -19.64 -24.72
N GLN A 533 -14.82 -20.82 -25.28
CA GLN A 533 -15.79 -21.92 -25.36
C GLN A 533 -16.21 -22.42 -23.97
N PHE A 534 -15.28 -22.54 -23.02
CA PHE A 534 -15.62 -22.88 -21.63
C PHE A 534 -16.43 -21.76 -20.93
N SER A 535 -16.14 -20.49 -21.21
CA SER A 535 -16.95 -19.38 -20.69
C SER A 535 -18.39 -19.39 -21.22
N THR A 536 -18.64 -19.85 -22.45
CA THR A 536 -19.99 -20.07 -22.96
C THR A 536 -20.62 -21.38 -22.45
N ALA A 537 -19.82 -22.44 -22.25
CA ALA A 537 -20.30 -23.72 -21.75
C ALA A 537 -20.86 -23.62 -20.33
N HIS A 538 -20.21 -22.86 -19.43
CA HIS A 538 -20.74 -22.62 -18.08
C HIS A 538 -22.06 -21.82 -18.05
N ILE A 539 -22.42 -21.13 -19.14
CA ILE A 539 -23.73 -20.44 -19.30
C ILE A 539 -24.79 -21.40 -19.90
N PHE A 540 -24.38 -22.49 -20.56
CA PHE A 540 -25.27 -23.46 -21.21
C PHE A 540 -25.39 -24.82 -20.50
N GLN A 541 -24.54 -25.13 -19.51
CA GLN A 541 -24.61 -26.40 -18.76
C GLN A 541 -25.67 -26.44 -17.66
N SER A 542 -26.32 -25.32 -17.33
CA SER A 542 -27.52 -25.26 -16.49
C SER A 542 -28.81 -25.34 -17.33
N GLY A 543 -28.88 -26.35 -18.22
CA GLY A 543 -30.07 -26.72 -18.99
C GLY A 543 -30.50 -28.16 -18.62
N PRO A 544 -31.81 -28.50 -18.69
CA PRO A 544 -32.35 -29.62 -17.93
C PRO A 544 -31.99 -31.01 -18.50
N LEU A 545 -31.64 -31.93 -17.61
CA LEU A 545 -31.66 -33.36 -17.88
C LEU A 545 -33.12 -33.81 -18.08
N GLY A 546 -33.46 -34.22 -19.30
CA GLY A 546 -34.79 -34.69 -19.67
C GLY A 546 -35.15 -36.05 -19.07
N GLY A 547 -35.63 -36.06 -17.83
CA GLY A 547 -36.17 -37.26 -17.17
C GLY A 547 -37.63 -37.53 -17.55
N CYS A 548 -37.87 -38.38 -18.57
CA CYS A 548 -39.22 -38.73 -18.96
C CYS A 548 -39.89 -39.73 -18.00
N ILE A 549 -41.02 -39.30 -17.42
CA ILE A 549 -42.19 -40.12 -17.06
C ILE A 549 -41.97 -41.22 -16.00
N HIS A 550 -42.57 -41.02 -14.81
CA HIS A 550 -43.49 -42.03 -14.26
C HIS A 550 -44.66 -41.40 -13.50
N ASN A 551 -45.85 -42.00 -13.62
CA ASN A 551 -47.09 -41.46 -13.08
C ASN A 551 -47.24 -41.71 -11.58
N GLY A 552 -47.34 -40.65 -10.77
CA GLY A 552 -47.53 -40.71 -9.31
C GLY A 552 -48.79 -40.00 -8.83
N LYS A 553 -49.98 -40.56 -9.06
CA LYS A 553 -51.25 -39.96 -8.59
C LYS A 553 -51.31 -39.89 -7.05
N ARG A 554 -51.32 -38.66 -6.49
CA ARG A 554 -51.94 -38.39 -5.18
C ARG A 554 -52.83 -37.15 -5.26
N LYS A 555 -54.16 -37.40 -5.26
CA LYS A 555 -55.13 -36.43 -4.73
C LYS A 555 -54.84 -36.22 -3.24
N PHE A 556 -55.10 -35.04 -2.67
CA PHE A 556 -56.05 -34.92 -1.55
C PHE A 556 -56.49 -33.46 -1.31
N LEU A 557 -57.82 -33.29 -1.35
CA LEU A 557 -58.70 -32.22 -0.83
C LEU A 557 -58.32 -30.72 -0.81
N HIS A 558 -59.35 -29.91 -1.14
CA HIS A 558 -59.53 -28.54 -0.68
C HIS A 558 -59.72 -28.47 0.85
N THR A 559 -59.45 -27.29 1.42
CA THR A 559 -60.41 -26.61 2.30
C THR A 559 -60.35 -25.10 2.10
N VAL A 560 -61.48 -24.41 2.30
CA VAL A 560 -61.59 -22.94 2.28
C VAL A 560 -62.41 -22.51 3.50
N THR A 561 -61.79 -21.70 4.35
CA THR A 561 -62.39 -20.86 5.41
C THR A 561 -61.51 -19.60 5.52
N GLY A 562 -61.97 -18.43 5.94
CA GLY A 562 -63.20 -18.09 6.66
C GLY A 562 -62.85 -17.63 8.09
N GLY A 563 -62.82 -16.32 8.34
CA GLY A 563 -62.59 -15.72 9.67
C GLY A 563 -63.87 -15.63 10.52
N PRO A 564 -64.04 -14.66 11.45
CA PRO A 564 -63.14 -13.55 11.84
C PRO A 564 -63.01 -13.38 13.39
N ASN A 565 -62.57 -12.19 13.87
CA ASN A 565 -62.77 -11.62 15.24
C ASN A 565 -62.02 -12.30 16.44
N SER A 566 -61.74 -11.65 17.59
CA SER A 566 -61.69 -10.21 17.97
C SER A 566 -61.02 -9.93 19.35
N SER A 567 -60.46 -8.72 19.53
CA SER A 567 -60.43 -7.87 20.77
C SER A 567 -59.76 -8.31 22.11
N GLY A 568 -58.97 -7.38 22.70
CA GLY A 568 -58.54 -7.35 24.12
C GLY A 568 -57.04 -6.95 24.29
N PHE A 569 -56.65 -5.67 24.44
CA PHE A 569 -56.51 -4.89 25.71
C PHE A 569 -55.67 -5.59 26.81
N ILE A 570 -54.68 -4.96 27.48
CA ILE A 570 -54.64 -3.65 28.17
C ILE A 570 -53.21 -3.02 28.14
N ASN A 571 -53.14 -1.66 28.19
CA ASN A 571 -52.13 -0.65 28.66
C ASN A 571 -50.62 -1.04 28.89
N SER A 572 -49.63 -0.12 28.93
CA SER A 572 -49.55 1.35 29.04
C SER A 572 -48.33 1.88 28.24
N ASP A 573 -48.30 3.02 27.54
CA ASP A 573 -48.63 4.44 27.84
C ASP A 573 -47.39 5.29 28.26
N HIS A 574 -47.32 6.54 27.78
CA HIS A 574 -46.29 7.60 27.96
C HIS A 574 -44.86 7.36 27.42
N SER A 575 -44.06 8.36 27.04
CA SER A 575 -44.31 9.66 26.34
C SER A 575 -42.96 10.31 25.95
N SER A 576 -43.00 11.30 25.05
CA SER A 576 -41.96 12.33 24.81
C SER A 576 -41.65 13.17 26.08
N GLU A 577 -40.65 14.07 26.20
CA GLU A 577 -39.71 14.74 25.26
C GLU A 577 -38.22 14.63 25.76
N GLU A 578 -37.17 15.37 25.37
CA GLU A 578 -36.91 16.84 25.30
C GLU A 578 -35.82 17.23 24.27
N ARG A 579 -35.46 18.53 24.16
CA ARG A 579 -34.48 19.09 23.20
C ARG A 579 -33.40 19.99 23.85
N GLY A 580 -32.12 19.75 23.53
CA GLY A 580 -31.00 20.72 23.71
C GLY A 580 -30.64 21.03 25.18
N VAL A 581 -29.82 22.04 25.52
CA VAL A 581 -29.14 23.10 24.74
C VAL A 581 -27.78 23.48 25.37
N LEU A 582 -26.71 23.56 24.55
CA LEU A 582 -25.43 24.33 24.66
C LEU A 582 -24.52 24.34 25.92
N CYS A 583 -23.21 24.44 25.61
CA CYS A 583 -22.12 25.18 26.30
C CYS A 583 -21.56 24.75 27.68
N GLY A 584 -20.37 24.11 27.62
CA GLY A 584 -19.10 24.73 28.08
C GLY A 584 -18.67 24.64 29.56
N ASN A 585 -17.51 24.02 29.82
CA ASN A 585 -16.31 24.78 30.27
C ASN A 585 -15.02 23.96 30.44
N SER A 586 -13.92 24.69 30.50
CA SER A 586 -12.51 24.28 30.66
C SER A 586 -12.13 23.59 31.98
N ARG A 587 -11.11 22.72 31.93
CA ARG A 587 -10.02 22.51 32.92
C ARG A 587 -8.86 21.77 32.20
N SER A 588 -7.70 22.35 31.91
CA SER A 588 -6.64 22.96 32.76
C SER A 588 -5.70 21.94 33.42
N LEU A 589 -4.42 21.99 33.05
CA LEU A 589 -3.34 21.21 33.68
C LEU A 589 -3.06 21.69 35.13
N PRO A 590 -2.53 20.82 36.01
CA PRO A 590 -1.73 21.24 37.14
C PRO A 590 -0.25 21.39 36.73
N GLN A 591 0.44 22.39 37.31
CA GLN A 591 1.90 22.52 37.27
C GLN A 591 2.54 21.84 38.49
N GLU A 592 3.86 21.65 38.44
CA GLU A 592 4.71 21.36 39.60
C GLU A 592 4.65 22.51 40.63
N PRO A 593 5.08 22.25 41.87
CA PRO A 593 6.03 23.18 42.48
C PRO A 593 7.14 22.53 43.34
N GLN A 594 8.29 23.22 43.34
CA GLN A 594 9.48 23.09 44.22
C GLN A 594 10.43 21.90 43.96
#